data_AF-A0A4Y6PSD9-F1
#
_entry.id   AF-A0A4Y6PSD9-F1
#
_cell.length_a   1.000
_cell.length_b   1.000
_cell.length_c   1.000
_cell.angle_alpha   90.00
_cell.angle_beta   90.00
_cell.angle_gamma   90.00
#
_symmetry.space_group_name_H-M   'P 1'
#
loop_
_entity.id
_entity.type
_entity.pdbx_description
1 polymer ?
#
loop_
_entity_poly.entity_id
_entity_poly.type
_entity_poly.pdbx_seq_one_letter_code
_entity_poly.pdbx_strand_id
1 'polypeptide(L)'
;MLVIIGLLSLLCMGASEGGCAPQDMSAEGGDAGTTTVDQRLLDAQAALANHDVEQAQAIYGQIVAEQGDAPGAAYAGKAFTDLLLLPGSQPARTLLVDHLGATSGVDANDAIYAEEGFLYWQVRGVPWNDDGTYLGIRSLIADELPWSAERLDSLRAFFTGLDTPGDAMMDDLVVLADAMAQIENDLQRALDDPEFEFLYVPGLVFHHDDLELLLGRSELHMLSSVVSATRASIYFLAAYEHTWTLDGMLGSQAEARANPTDGWQTGDYALAYLDGRLARKVRDPLHLRESRQAFDASLESAVAAIDVGLNGELETTLRWKQADAAYAEELIVFLEAVRDSLEGPAELPGSTPKTTMDLSSFFEGEGRTLPADIRWFEHVEATAEMDAYWQVGDAALQAFFVDGVFEPGFTVGEGNAPDLKIDDERSQKFRDAISGDVERDVEEAYFTTQ
;
A
#
# COMPACT_ATOMS: atom_id res chain seq x y z
N MET A 1 -8.41 0.02 -8.59
CA MET A 1 -7.79 -1.30 -8.86
C MET A 1 -6.29 -1.29 -8.71
N LEU A 2 -5.48 -0.44 -9.38
CA LEU A 2 -4.01 -0.46 -9.21
C LEU A 2 -3.49 -0.01 -7.81
N VAL A 3 -4.16 0.91 -7.13
CA VAL A 3 -3.84 1.29 -5.72
C VAL A 3 -4.26 0.20 -4.74
N ILE A 4 -5.34 -0.51 -5.06
CA ILE A 4 -5.90 -1.62 -4.28
C ILE A 4 -5.12 -2.91 -4.53
N ILE A 5 -4.67 -3.17 -5.76
CA ILE A 5 -3.69 -4.18 -6.14
C ILE A 5 -2.34 -3.79 -5.57
N GLY A 6 -1.99 -2.51 -5.44
CA GLY A 6 -0.78 -2.05 -4.75
C GLY A 6 -0.82 -2.29 -3.25
N LEU A 7 -1.95 -1.99 -2.60
CA LEU A 7 -2.22 -2.32 -1.19
C LEU A 7 -2.33 -3.84 -0.98
N LEU A 8 -3.02 -4.56 -1.87
CA LEU A 8 -3.06 -6.03 -1.89
C LEU A 8 -1.69 -6.61 -2.24
N SER A 9 -0.85 -5.98 -3.05
CA SER A 9 0.52 -6.44 -3.33
C SER A 9 1.43 -6.19 -2.15
N LEU A 10 1.24 -5.08 -1.41
CA LEU A 10 1.92 -4.81 -0.13
C LEU A 10 1.42 -5.73 1.00
N LEU A 11 0.13 -6.09 1.00
CA LEU A 11 -0.48 -7.05 1.92
C LEU A 11 -0.13 -8.51 1.56
N CYS A 12 -0.04 -8.85 0.27
CA CYS A 12 0.39 -10.15 -0.25
C CYS A 12 1.92 -10.31 -0.18
N MET A 13 2.70 -9.23 -0.23
CA MET A 13 4.13 -9.24 0.13
C MET A 13 4.37 -9.51 1.63
N GLY A 14 3.30 -9.63 2.42
CA GLY A 14 3.33 -10.04 3.83
C GLY A 14 2.63 -11.38 4.14
N ALA A 15 2.32 -12.24 3.16
CA ALA A 15 1.61 -13.52 3.39
C ALA A 15 2.46 -14.82 3.32
N SER A 16 2.58 -15.56 4.46
CA SER A 16 2.86 -17.02 4.77
C SER A 16 3.87 -17.90 4.00
N GLU A 17 4.76 -18.73 4.58
CA GLU A 17 4.50 -19.78 5.60
C GLU A 17 5.35 -19.80 6.90
N GLY A 18 4.66 -20.13 7.99
CA GLY A 18 5.20 -20.74 9.20
C GLY A 18 4.45 -22.03 9.51
N GLY A 19 4.87 -23.15 8.91
CA GLY A 19 4.36 -24.48 9.25
C GLY A 19 4.88 -24.99 10.60
N CYS A 20 4.08 -24.82 11.65
CA CYS A 20 3.90 -25.85 12.67
C CYS A 20 2.41 -25.92 13.00
N ALA A 21 1.76 -26.96 12.47
CA ALA A 21 0.39 -27.32 12.82
C ALA A 21 0.20 -27.31 14.35
N PRO A 22 -0.81 -26.63 14.91
CA PRO A 22 -1.36 -27.07 16.17
C PRO A 22 -1.90 -28.48 15.92
N GLN A 23 -1.29 -29.46 16.59
CA GLN A 23 -1.78 -30.82 16.65
C GLN A 23 -3.28 -30.83 16.92
N ASP A 24 -4.03 -31.52 16.06
CA ASP A 24 -5.31 -32.15 16.38
C ASP A 24 -6.23 -31.33 17.30
N MET A 25 -6.91 -30.32 16.76
CA MET A 25 -8.26 -29.99 17.25
C MET A 25 -9.29 -30.85 16.52
N SER A 26 -9.10 -32.17 16.58
CA SER A 26 -10.21 -33.09 16.45
C SER A 26 -11.15 -32.81 17.62
N ALA A 27 -12.35 -32.33 17.29
CA ALA A 27 -13.43 -32.09 18.21
C ALA A 27 -13.91 -33.41 18.86
N GLU A 28 -13.17 -33.88 19.87
CA GLU A 28 -13.64 -34.90 20.81
C GLU A 28 -13.36 -34.45 22.25
N GLY A 29 -14.40 -33.88 22.88
CA GLY A 29 -14.64 -34.03 24.31
C GLY A 29 -14.13 -32.93 25.24
N GLY A 30 -14.91 -31.86 25.38
CA GLY A 30 -14.79 -30.92 26.49
C GLY A 30 -15.83 -29.79 26.40
N ASP A 31 -17.06 -30.06 26.84
CA ASP A 31 -18.10 -29.04 27.05
C ASP A 31 -17.70 -28.12 28.21
N ALA A 32 -16.74 -27.23 27.94
CA ALA A 32 -16.21 -26.23 28.84
C ALA A 32 -16.48 -24.83 28.24
N GLY A 33 -17.77 -24.47 28.20
CA GLY A 33 -18.28 -23.10 28.10
C GLY A 33 -17.50 -22.12 27.23
N THR A 34 -17.50 -22.30 25.91
CA THR A 34 -17.21 -21.21 24.97
C THR A 34 -18.16 -20.06 25.26
N THR A 35 -17.63 -18.85 25.46
CA THR A 35 -18.49 -17.69 25.65
C THR A 35 -19.23 -17.41 24.34
N THR A 36 -20.35 -16.69 24.41
CA THR A 36 -21.07 -16.25 23.20
C THR A 36 -20.21 -15.40 22.26
N VAL A 37 -19.10 -14.84 22.75
CA VAL A 37 -18.16 -14.03 21.97
C VAL A 37 -17.19 -14.90 21.22
N ASP A 38 -16.60 -15.90 21.88
CA ASP A 38 -15.66 -16.85 21.25
C ASP A 38 -16.32 -17.58 20.09
N GLN A 39 -17.58 -17.99 20.26
CA GLN A 39 -18.34 -18.61 19.18
C GLN A 39 -18.53 -17.66 17.98
N ARG A 40 -18.80 -16.37 18.22
CA ARG A 40 -18.97 -15.39 17.15
C ARG A 40 -17.65 -15.08 16.44
N LEU A 41 -16.54 -15.08 17.16
CA LEU A 41 -15.22 -14.94 16.55
C LEU A 41 -14.92 -16.13 15.61
N LEU A 42 -15.25 -17.35 16.03
CA LEU A 42 -15.17 -18.55 15.18
C LEU A 42 -16.13 -18.47 13.98
N ASP A 43 -17.35 -17.98 14.17
CA ASP A 43 -18.30 -17.79 13.07
C ASP A 43 -17.79 -16.77 12.03
N ALA A 44 -17.11 -15.71 12.47
CA ALA A 44 -16.47 -14.73 11.57
C ALA A 44 -15.30 -15.36 10.79
N GLN A 45 -14.47 -16.18 11.43
CA GLN A 45 -13.41 -16.93 10.75
C GLN A 45 -13.98 -17.95 9.76
N ALA A 46 -15.10 -18.60 10.09
CA ALA A 46 -15.78 -19.49 9.18
C ALA A 46 -16.36 -18.73 7.96
N ALA A 47 -16.88 -17.52 8.16
CA ALA A 47 -17.32 -16.67 7.05
C ALA A 47 -16.15 -16.30 6.13
N LEU A 48 -15.00 -15.90 6.69
CA LEU A 48 -13.75 -15.68 5.96
C LEU A 48 -13.34 -16.92 5.13
N ALA A 49 -13.34 -18.11 5.74
CA ALA A 49 -13.01 -19.35 5.04
C ALA A 49 -13.98 -19.72 3.91
N ASN A 50 -15.20 -19.16 3.90
CA ASN A 50 -16.17 -19.33 2.82
C ASN A 50 -16.13 -18.16 1.81
N HIS A 51 -15.11 -17.31 1.85
CA HIS A 51 -14.99 -16.10 1.03
C HIS A 51 -16.13 -15.08 1.21
N ASP A 52 -16.78 -15.07 2.37
CA ASP A 52 -17.81 -14.09 2.73
C ASP A 52 -17.22 -13.06 3.70
N VAL A 53 -16.41 -12.15 3.13
CA VAL A 53 -15.70 -11.11 3.89
C VAL A 53 -16.68 -10.10 4.48
N GLU A 54 -17.79 -9.82 3.78
CA GLU A 54 -18.85 -8.92 4.27
C GLU A 54 -19.54 -9.49 5.51
N GLN A 55 -19.87 -10.78 5.52
CA GLN A 55 -20.44 -11.42 6.70
C GLN A 55 -19.46 -11.43 7.87
N ALA A 56 -18.18 -11.74 7.62
CA ALA A 56 -17.15 -11.69 8.66
C ALA A 56 -17.02 -10.28 9.26
N GLN A 57 -16.97 -9.25 8.41
CA GLN A 57 -16.94 -7.84 8.82
C GLN A 57 -18.14 -7.47 9.68
N ALA A 58 -19.34 -7.89 9.27
CA ALA A 58 -20.57 -7.62 10.02
C ALA A 58 -20.54 -8.28 11.41
N ILE A 59 -20.02 -9.50 11.52
CA ILE A 59 -19.92 -10.21 12.80
C ILE A 59 -18.91 -9.50 13.72
N TYR A 60 -17.70 -9.21 13.24
CA TYR A 60 -16.70 -8.45 14.02
C TYR A 60 -17.22 -7.08 14.44
N GLY A 61 -17.84 -6.34 13.52
CA GLY A 61 -18.43 -5.03 13.77
C GLY A 61 -19.54 -5.06 14.83
N GLN A 62 -20.38 -6.09 14.83
CA GLN A 62 -21.39 -6.26 15.87
C GLN A 62 -20.76 -6.56 17.25
N ILE A 63 -19.71 -7.38 17.32
CA ILE A 63 -19.02 -7.66 18.59
C ILE A 63 -18.47 -6.34 19.17
N VAL A 64 -17.80 -5.54 18.34
CA VAL A 64 -17.25 -4.22 18.71
C VAL A 64 -18.35 -3.25 19.13
N ALA A 65 -19.48 -3.20 18.42
CA ALA A 65 -20.55 -2.24 18.72
C ALA A 65 -21.35 -2.59 19.99
N GLU A 66 -21.50 -3.87 20.30
CA GLU A 66 -22.33 -4.34 21.41
C GLU A 66 -21.60 -4.35 22.76
N GLN A 67 -20.27 -4.37 22.75
CA GLN A 67 -19.46 -4.48 23.97
C GLN A 67 -18.61 -3.23 24.19
N GLY A 68 -18.73 -2.62 25.35
CA GLY A 68 -17.88 -1.47 25.72
C GLY A 68 -16.40 -1.82 25.89
N ASP A 69 -16.07 -3.12 25.94
CA ASP A 69 -14.74 -3.69 26.10
C ASP A 69 -14.62 -4.97 25.26
N ALA A 70 -14.87 -4.84 23.94
CA ALA A 70 -14.77 -5.97 23.02
C ALA A 70 -13.31 -6.49 22.96
N PRO A 71 -13.10 -7.81 22.74
CA PRO A 71 -11.75 -8.37 22.64
C PRO A 71 -10.97 -7.75 21.49
N GLY A 72 -9.65 -7.60 21.66
CA GLY A 72 -8.75 -7.06 20.65
C GLY A 72 -8.80 -7.83 19.33
N ALA A 73 -9.02 -9.15 19.38
CA ALA A 73 -9.21 -9.98 18.18
C ALA A 73 -10.43 -9.55 17.34
N ALA A 74 -11.49 -9.02 17.97
CA ALA A 74 -12.64 -8.48 17.24
C ALA A 74 -12.31 -7.17 16.54
N TYR A 75 -11.56 -6.27 17.18
CA TYR A 75 -11.08 -5.04 16.57
C TYR A 75 -10.10 -5.32 15.43
N ALA A 76 -9.15 -6.23 15.62
CA ALA A 76 -8.20 -6.66 14.59
C ALA A 76 -8.94 -7.28 13.39
N GLY A 77 -9.88 -8.19 13.64
CA GLY A 77 -10.69 -8.82 12.60
C GLY A 77 -11.55 -7.82 11.83
N LYS A 78 -12.14 -6.85 12.54
CA LYS A 78 -12.87 -5.74 11.92
C LYS A 78 -11.95 -4.91 11.02
N ALA A 79 -10.78 -4.49 11.52
CA ALA A 79 -9.84 -3.69 10.75
C ALA A 79 -9.33 -4.44 9.51
N PHE A 80 -8.99 -5.72 9.65
CA PHE A 80 -8.55 -6.56 8.55
C PHE A 80 -9.63 -6.72 7.47
N THR A 81 -10.87 -7.01 7.87
CA THR A 81 -11.99 -7.14 6.92
C THR A 81 -12.38 -5.80 6.28
N ASP A 82 -12.31 -4.69 7.01
CA ASP A 82 -12.49 -3.34 6.46
C ASP A 82 -11.41 -3.01 5.41
N LEU A 83 -10.17 -3.49 5.56
CA LEU A 83 -9.11 -3.36 4.55
C LEU A 83 -9.43 -4.15 3.28
N LEU A 84 -9.86 -5.42 3.42
CA LEU A 84 -10.24 -6.26 2.29
C LEU A 84 -11.45 -5.68 1.52
N LEU A 85 -12.38 -5.04 2.23
CA LEU A 85 -13.59 -4.42 1.64
C LEU A 85 -13.40 -2.96 1.22
N LEU A 86 -12.24 -2.35 1.49
CA LEU A 86 -11.91 -0.97 1.08
C LEU A 86 -12.21 -0.69 -0.41
N PRO A 87 -11.97 -1.62 -1.36
CA PRO A 87 -12.30 -1.42 -2.78
C PRO A 87 -13.78 -1.17 -3.06
N GLY A 88 -14.67 -1.75 -2.24
CA GLY A 88 -16.12 -1.64 -2.34
C GLY A 88 -16.70 -0.52 -1.47
N SER A 89 -15.87 0.17 -0.71
CA SER A 89 -16.29 1.27 0.18
C SER A 89 -16.92 2.42 -0.61
N GLN A 90 -17.77 3.21 0.06
CA GLN A 90 -18.42 4.36 -0.55
C GLN A 90 -17.42 5.42 -1.10
N PRO A 91 -16.31 5.74 -0.40
CA PRO A 91 -15.28 6.62 -0.96
C PRO A 91 -14.64 6.04 -2.22
N ALA A 92 -14.27 4.75 -2.22
CA ALA A 92 -13.72 4.09 -3.40
C ALA A 92 -14.72 4.10 -4.57
N ARG A 93 -15.99 3.79 -4.30
CA ARG A 93 -17.07 3.89 -5.30
C ARG A 93 -17.18 5.30 -5.90
N THR A 94 -17.07 6.34 -5.09
CA THR A 94 -17.11 7.73 -5.57
C THR A 94 -15.96 7.98 -6.54
N LEU A 95 -14.74 7.55 -6.21
CA LEU A 95 -13.59 7.61 -7.11
C LEU A 95 -13.82 6.87 -8.43
N LEU A 96 -14.38 5.66 -8.37
CA LEU A 96 -14.64 4.85 -9.55
C LEU A 96 -15.68 5.50 -10.47
N VAL A 97 -16.80 5.94 -9.92
CA VAL A 97 -17.93 6.48 -10.70
C VAL A 97 -17.61 7.87 -11.22
N ASP A 98 -17.15 8.76 -10.36
CA ASP A 98 -17.05 10.19 -10.68
C ASP A 98 -15.76 10.52 -11.46
N HIS A 99 -14.68 9.77 -11.25
CA HIS A 99 -13.37 10.06 -11.86
C HIS A 99 -12.89 9.02 -12.87
N LEU A 100 -13.28 7.75 -12.71
CA LEU A 100 -12.88 6.67 -13.63
C LEU A 100 -14.00 6.26 -14.59
N GLY A 101 -15.16 6.92 -14.52
CA GLY A 101 -16.31 6.72 -15.40
C GLY A 101 -16.86 5.29 -15.35
N ALA A 102 -16.84 4.71 -14.16
CA ALA A 102 -17.54 3.49 -13.83
C ALA A 102 -19.06 3.73 -13.79
N THR A 103 -19.85 2.74 -14.17
CA THR A 103 -21.32 2.80 -14.14
C THR A 103 -21.90 2.54 -12.75
N SER A 104 -21.13 1.87 -11.89
CA SER A 104 -21.46 1.55 -10.50
C SER A 104 -20.17 1.45 -9.66
N GLY A 105 -20.32 1.16 -8.35
CA GLY A 105 -19.18 0.71 -7.56
C GLY A 105 -18.77 -0.72 -7.92
N VAL A 106 -17.64 -1.17 -7.36
CA VAL A 106 -17.21 -2.56 -7.38
C VAL A 106 -17.81 -3.26 -6.18
N ASP A 107 -18.42 -4.43 -6.39
CA ASP A 107 -18.62 -5.39 -5.32
C ASP A 107 -17.28 -6.06 -5.05
N ALA A 108 -16.59 -5.63 -3.99
CA ALA A 108 -15.22 -6.06 -3.72
C ALA A 108 -15.17 -7.53 -3.32
N ASN A 109 -16.20 -8.02 -2.62
CA ASN A 109 -16.25 -9.41 -2.22
C ASN A 109 -16.34 -10.31 -3.45
N ASP A 110 -17.31 -10.04 -4.32
CA ASP A 110 -17.55 -10.84 -5.51
C ASP A 110 -16.37 -10.76 -6.49
N ALA A 111 -15.93 -9.55 -6.85
CA ALA A 111 -14.93 -9.36 -7.89
C ALA A 111 -13.52 -9.85 -7.50
N ILE A 112 -13.19 -9.90 -6.20
CA ILE A 112 -11.84 -10.25 -5.72
C ILE A 112 -11.80 -11.62 -5.07
N TYR A 113 -12.72 -11.88 -4.14
CA TYR A 113 -12.63 -12.99 -3.20
C TYR A 113 -13.61 -14.12 -3.49
N ALA A 114 -14.75 -13.89 -4.14
CA ALA A 114 -15.73 -14.95 -4.38
C ALA A 114 -15.24 -16.01 -5.38
N GLU A 115 -16.03 -17.09 -5.49
CA GLU A 115 -15.87 -18.06 -6.58
C GLU A 115 -15.94 -17.32 -7.93
N GLU A 116 -15.03 -17.64 -8.85
CA GLU A 116 -14.90 -16.94 -10.14
C GLU A 116 -14.45 -15.47 -10.06
N GLY A 117 -14.10 -14.96 -8.87
CA GLY A 117 -13.43 -13.67 -8.69
C GLY A 117 -11.94 -13.70 -9.10
N PHE A 118 -11.26 -12.56 -8.93
CA PHE A 118 -9.85 -12.41 -9.33
C PHE A 118 -8.92 -13.45 -8.70
N LEU A 119 -8.93 -13.61 -7.37
CA LEU A 119 -8.02 -14.54 -6.69
C LEU A 119 -8.32 -16.00 -7.06
N TYR A 120 -9.60 -16.33 -7.21
CA TYR A 120 -10.04 -17.66 -7.67
C TYR A 120 -9.38 -18.05 -9.00
N TRP A 121 -9.38 -17.16 -9.99
CA TRP A 121 -8.78 -17.43 -11.30
C TRP A 121 -7.27 -17.36 -11.27
N GLN A 122 -6.69 -16.47 -10.48
CA GLN A 122 -5.25 -16.32 -10.36
C GLN A 122 -4.59 -17.59 -9.79
N VAL A 123 -5.14 -18.18 -8.73
CA VAL A 123 -4.63 -19.47 -8.17
C VAL A 123 -4.71 -20.61 -9.18
N ARG A 124 -5.62 -20.53 -10.15
CA ARG A 124 -5.78 -21.53 -11.22
C ARG A 124 -4.87 -21.28 -12.43
N GLY A 125 -3.96 -20.31 -12.34
CA GLY A 125 -2.98 -20.00 -13.38
C GLY A 125 -3.58 -19.29 -14.61
N VAL A 126 -4.77 -18.71 -14.49
CA VAL A 126 -5.36 -17.96 -15.60
C VAL A 126 -4.62 -16.62 -15.74
N PRO A 127 -4.03 -16.29 -16.91
CA PRO A 127 -3.30 -15.04 -17.06
C PRO A 127 -4.24 -13.84 -17.12
N TRP A 128 -3.75 -12.67 -16.73
CA TRP A 128 -4.51 -11.41 -16.77
C TRP A 128 -4.76 -10.85 -18.20
N ASN A 129 -4.21 -11.45 -19.25
CA ASN A 129 -4.22 -10.90 -20.62
C ASN A 129 -5.20 -11.62 -21.57
N ASP A 130 -5.82 -10.85 -22.48
CA ASP A 130 -6.70 -11.36 -23.53
C ASP A 130 -5.94 -11.49 -24.87
N ASP A 131 -5.24 -12.59 -25.10
CA ASP A 131 -4.51 -12.85 -26.37
C ASP A 131 -5.16 -13.94 -27.24
N GLY A 132 -6.50 -14.04 -27.17
CA GLY A 132 -7.35 -14.65 -28.20
C GLY A 132 -7.26 -16.17 -28.36
N THR A 133 -6.40 -16.83 -27.59
CA THR A 133 -6.32 -18.30 -27.52
C THR A 133 -6.49 -18.83 -26.10
N TYR A 134 -6.34 -17.95 -25.10
CA TYR A 134 -6.69 -18.14 -23.70
C TYR A 134 -7.68 -17.03 -23.31
N LEU A 135 -8.78 -17.37 -22.64
CA LEU A 135 -9.65 -16.38 -22.02
C LEU A 135 -8.91 -15.85 -20.80
N GLY A 136 -8.36 -14.64 -20.86
CA GLY A 136 -7.70 -14.04 -19.70
C GLY A 136 -8.70 -13.72 -18.59
N ILE A 137 -8.22 -13.49 -17.36
CA ILE A 137 -9.08 -13.13 -16.20
C ILE A 137 -9.96 -11.93 -16.54
N ARG A 138 -9.40 -10.92 -17.24
CA ARG A 138 -10.14 -9.72 -17.65
C ARG A 138 -11.45 -10.07 -18.36
N SER A 139 -11.42 -11.02 -19.31
CA SER A 139 -12.61 -11.44 -20.05
C SER A 139 -13.62 -12.23 -19.21
N LEU A 140 -13.16 -12.91 -18.15
CA LEU A 140 -14.01 -13.73 -17.27
C LEU A 140 -14.78 -12.88 -16.28
N ILE A 141 -14.14 -11.85 -15.71
CA ILE A 141 -14.75 -10.97 -14.71
C ILE A 141 -15.26 -9.65 -15.28
N ALA A 142 -15.18 -9.44 -16.61
CA ALA A 142 -15.55 -8.18 -17.24
C ALA A 142 -16.98 -7.73 -16.91
N ASP A 143 -17.93 -8.67 -16.84
CA ASP A 143 -19.33 -8.40 -16.53
C ASP A 143 -19.56 -8.04 -15.04
N GLU A 144 -18.59 -8.33 -14.17
CA GLU A 144 -18.58 -7.95 -12.75
C GLU A 144 -17.90 -6.61 -12.49
N LEU A 145 -17.05 -6.16 -13.43
CA LEU A 145 -16.40 -4.87 -13.36
C LEU A 145 -17.39 -3.75 -13.75
N PRO A 146 -17.29 -2.56 -13.12
CA PRO A 146 -18.28 -1.51 -13.36
C PRO A 146 -18.07 -0.72 -14.67
N TRP A 147 -17.15 -1.15 -15.53
CA TRP A 147 -16.84 -0.51 -16.82
C TRP A 147 -17.26 -1.40 -17.99
N SER A 148 -17.59 -0.79 -19.14
CA SER A 148 -17.88 -1.58 -20.34
C SER A 148 -16.62 -2.26 -20.88
N ALA A 149 -16.80 -3.40 -21.56
CA ALA A 149 -15.70 -4.13 -22.19
C ALA A 149 -14.88 -3.23 -23.14
N GLU A 150 -15.53 -2.35 -23.93
CA GLU A 150 -14.82 -1.45 -24.85
C GLU A 150 -13.91 -0.46 -24.10
N ARG A 151 -14.31 -0.06 -22.90
CA ARG A 151 -13.50 0.82 -22.05
C ARG A 151 -12.29 0.10 -21.49
N LEU A 152 -12.39 -1.20 -21.27
CA LEU A 152 -11.29 -2.03 -20.77
C LEU A 152 -10.30 -2.44 -21.88
N ASP A 153 -10.65 -2.29 -23.16
CA ASP A 153 -9.86 -2.74 -24.32
C ASP A 153 -8.40 -2.26 -24.32
N SER A 154 -8.14 -1.03 -23.88
CA SER A 154 -6.78 -0.48 -23.77
C SER A 154 -6.73 0.66 -22.75
N LEU A 155 -5.53 0.94 -22.21
CA LEU A 155 -5.31 2.10 -21.33
C LEU A 155 -5.82 3.40 -21.96
N ARG A 156 -5.57 3.59 -23.25
CA ARG A 156 -6.05 4.76 -23.99
C ARG A 156 -7.58 4.84 -24.00
N ALA A 157 -8.26 3.75 -24.35
CA ALA A 157 -9.72 3.70 -24.35
C ALA A 157 -10.29 3.97 -22.95
N PHE A 158 -9.65 3.41 -21.92
CA PHE A 158 -10.06 3.54 -20.53
C PHE A 158 -10.08 4.99 -20.04
N PHE A 159 -9.01 5.73 -20.33
CA PHE A 159 -8.83 7.10 -19.86
C PHE A 159 -9.40 8.16 -20.81
N THR A 160 -9.79 7.79 -22.03
CA THR A 160 -10.31 8.77 -23.01
C THR A 160 -11.60 9.41 -22.50
N GLY A 161 -11.64 10.74 -22.49
CA GLY A 161 -12.80 11.52 -22.05
C GLY A 161 -12.94 11.69 -20.54
N LEU A 162 -11.97 11.24 -19.74
CA LEU A 162 -11.88 11.56 -18.31
C LEU A 162 -11.16 12.91 -18.11
N ASP A 163 -11.91 13.98 -18.32
CA ASP A 163 -11.42 15.37 -18.33
C ASP A 163 -11.57 16.11 -16.98
N THR A 164 -12.04 15.41 -15.94
CA THR A 164 -12.07 15.95 -14.57
C THR A 164 -10.65 16.34 -14.12
N PRO A 165 -10.46 17.57 -13.60
CA PRO A 165 -9.16 17.97 -13.03
C PRO A 165 -8.74 17.08 -11.87
N GLY A 166 -7.44 16.80 -11.78
CA GLY A 166 -6.86 15.95 -10.73
C GLY A 166 -7.18 16.43 -9.31
N ASP A 167 -7.38 17.74 -9.10
CA ASP A 167 -7.78 18.31 -7.80
C ASP A 167 -9.06 17.66 -7.25
N ALA A 168 -10.08 17.47 -8.08
CA ALA A 168 -11.34 16.87 -7.64
C ALA A 168 -11.16 15.39 -7.28
N MET A 169 -10.30 14.68 -8.00
CA MET A 169 -9.95 13.30 -7.66
C MET A 169 -9.17 13.21 -6.35
N MET A 170 -8.29 14.18 -6.08
CA MET A 170 -7.56 14.25 -4.81
C MET A 170 -8.47 14.59 -3.63
N ASP A 171 -9.46 15.46 -3.81
CA ASP A 171 -10.46 15.76 -2.78
C ASP A 171 -11.23 14.49 -2.36
N ASP A 172 -11.60 13.63 -3.32
CA ASP A 172 -12.26 12.34 -3.02
C ASP A 172 -11.28 11.28 -2.47
N LEU A 173 -9.99 11.32 -2.86
CA LEU A 173 -8.97 10.47 -2.26
C LEU A 173 -8.74 10.82 -0.79
N VAL A 174 -8.83 12.10 -0.42
CA VAL A 174 -8.77 12.53 1.00
C VAL A 174 -9.90 11.89 1.80
N VAL A 175 -11.12 11.83 1.27
CA VAL A 175 -12.25 11.13 1.92
C VAL A 175 -11.95 9.63 2.12
N LEU A 176 -11.25 9.00 1.17
CA LEU A 176 -10.78 7.61 1.33
C LEU A 176 -9.71 7.51 2.45
N ALA A 177 -8.75 8.43 2.49
CA ALA A 177 -7.73 8.47 3.55
C ALA A 177 -8.34 8.71 4.95
N ASP A 178 -9.42 9.49 5.03
CA ASP A 178 -10.20 9.66 6.27
C ASP A 178 -10.92 8.37 6.68
N ALA A 179 -11.51 7.63 5.73
CA ALA A 179 -12.13 6.34 6.02
C ALA A 179 -11.10 5.31 6.54
N MET A 180 -9.87 5.33 6.00
CA MET A 180 -8.77 4.49 6.47
C MET A 180 -8.33 4.82 7.91
N ALA A 181 -8.59 6.03 8.41
CA ALA A 181 -8.28 6.38 9.80
C ALA A 181 -9.07 5.53 10.80
N GLN A 182 -10.28 5.09 10.44
CA GLN A 182 -11.06 4.21 11.30
C GLN A 182 -10.41 2.81 11.42
N ILE A 183 -9.84 2.31 10.33
CA ILE A 183 -9.10 1.04 10.32
C ILE A 183 -7.91 1.13 11.28
N GLU A 184 -7.14 2.21 11.20
CA GLU A 184 -6.01 2.47 12.11
C GLU A 184 -6.45 2.53 13.58
N ASN A 185 -7.55 3.23 13.87
CA ASN A 185 -8.11 3.28 15.22
C ASN A 185 -8.49 1.89 15.74
N ASP A 186 -9.08 1.03 14.89
CA ASP A 186 -9.44 -0.33 15.27
C ASP A 186 -8.18 -1.20 15.46
N LEU A 187 -7.15 -1.05 14.62
CA LEU A 187 -5.85 -1.71 14.85
C LEU A 187 -5.22 -1.28 16.19
N GLN A 188 -5.22 0.01 16.50
CA GLN A 188 -4.71 0.52 17.78
C GLN A 188 -5.50 -0.03 18.97
N ARG A 189 -6.83 -0.10 18.86
CA ARG A 189 -7.68 -0.71 19.90
C ARG A 189 -7.35 -2.18 20.14
N ALA A 190 -7.02 -2.93 19.08
CA ALA A 190 -6.56 -4.30 19.21
C ALA A 190 -5.20 -4.39 19.90
N LEU A 191 -4.27 -3.49 19.56
CA LEU A 191 -2.93 -3.43 20.15
C LEU A 191 -2.95 -2.99 21.63
N ASP A 192 -3.89 -2.13 22.02
CA ASP A 192 -4.06 -1.66 23.39
C ASP A 192 -4.67 -2.73 24.33
N ASP A 193 -5.31 -3.77 23.78
CA ASP A 193 -5.83 -4.88 24.58
C ASP A 193 -4.68 -5.76 25.08
N PRO A 194 -4.42 -5.85 26.40
CA PRO A 194 -3.34 -6.68 26.94
C PRO A 194 -3.55 -8.18 26.72
N GLU A 195 -4.79 -8.64 26.52
CA GLU A 195 -5.13 -10.04 26.30
C GLU A 195 -5.12 -10.43 24.81
N PHE A 196 -4.83 -9.48 23.91
CA PHE A 196 -4.69 -9.80 22.49
C PHE A 196 -3.45 -10.67 22.24
N GLU A 197 -3.69 -11.90 21.75
CA GLU A 197 -2.66 -12.85 21.33
C GLU A 197 -2.39 -12.74 19.83
N PHE A 198 -3.39 -13.03 18.98
CA PHE A 198 -3.31 -12.96 17.53
C PHE A 198 -4.70 -12.91 16.88
N LEU A 199 -4.76 -12.50 15.61
CA LEU A 199 -5.86 -12.74 14.70
C LEU A 199 -5.49 -13.87 13.73
N TYR A 200 -6.29 -14.94 13.71
CA TYR A 200 -6.16 -15.99 12.69
C TYR A 200 -6.98 -15.64 11.45
N VAL A 201 -6.33 -15.67 10.29
CA VAL A 201 -6.94 -15.52 8.97
C VAL A 201 -6.77 -16.85 8.22
N PRO A 202 -7.85 -17.56 7.90
CA PRO A 202 -7.78 -18.81 7.16
C PRO A 202 -7.16 -18.61 5.77
N GLY A 203 -6.28 -19.52 5.34
CA GLY A 203 -5.67 -19.47 4.00
C GLY A 203 -6.70 -19.54 2.88
N LEU A 204 -7.84 -20.19 3.14
CA LEU A 204 -8.98 -20.22 2.23
C LEU A 204 -9.45 -18.82 1.80
N VAL A 205 -9.32 -17.77 2.63
CA VAL A 205 -9.62 -16.37 2.20
C VAL A 205 -8.89 -15.99 0.91
N PHE A 206 -7.73 -16.60 0.67
CA PHE A 206 -6.82 -16.38 -0.44
C PHE A 206 -6.95 -17.44 -1.55
N HIS A 207 -7.99 -18.29 -1.52
CA HIS A 207 -8.16 -19.44 -2.41
C HIS A 207 -7.03 -20.48 -2.33
N HIS A 208 -6.26 -20.49 -1.24
CA HIS A 208 -5.11 -21.39 -1.08
C HIS A 208 -4.94 -21.83 0.37
N ASP A 209 -5.09 -23.13 0.64
CA ASP A 209 -5.12 -23.69 2.00
C ASP A 209 -3.83 -23.41 2.79
N ASP A 210 -2.68 -23.33 2.11
CA ASP A 210 -1.39 -23.11 2.76
C ASP A 210 -1.10 -21.63 3.12
N LEU A 211 -1.93 -20.68 2.67
CA LEU A 211 -1.71 -19.23 2.92
C LEU A 211 -2.32 -18.74 4.23
N GLU A 212 -2.30 -19.56 5.28
CA GLU A 212 -2.86 -19.18 6.58
C GLU A 212 -2.04 -18.08 7.27
N LEU A 213 -2.72 -17.11 7.87
CA LEU A 213 -2.06 -16.02 8.60
C LEU A 213 -2.40 -16.04 10.09
N LEU A 214 -1.37 -15.90 10.90
CA LEU A 214 -1.43 -15.61 12.34
C LEU A 214 -0.85 -14.22 12.53
N LEU A 215 -1.74 -13.22 12.60
CA LEU A 215 -1.37 -11.82 12.73
C LEU A 215 -1.28 -11.47 14.22
N GLY A 216 -0.06 -11.43 14.76
CA GLY A 216 0.20 -10.95 16.10
C GLY A 216 0.37 -9.43 16.15
N ARG A 217 0.86 -8.93 17.28
CA ARG A 217 1.04 -7.48 17.52
C ARG A 217 2.00 -6.84 16.51
N SER A 218 3.09 -7.50 16.17
CA SER A 218 4.05 -7.02 15.17
C SER A 218 3.39 -6.82 13.80
N GLU A 219 2.59 -7.79 13.35
CA GLU A 219 1.88 -7.75 12.08
C GLU A 219 0.80 -6.67 12.08
N LEU A 220 0.07 -6.48 13.19
CA LEU A 220 -0.90 -5.39 13.31
C LEU A 220 -0.21 -4.01 13.28
N HIS A 221 0.97 -3.87 13.88
CA HIS A 221 1.77 -2.66 13.75
C HIS A 221 2.26 -2.45 12.30
N MET A 222 2.67 -3.49 11.58
CA MET A 222 3.00 -3.37 10.15
C MET A 222 1.80 -2.94 9.32
N LEU A 223 0.62 -3.53 9.55
CA LEU A 223 -0.62 -3.12 8.90
C LEU A 223 -0.94 -1.65 9.18
N SER A 224 -0.85 -1.23 10.44
CA SER A 224 -1.04 0.16 10.86
C SER A 224 -0.06 1.10 10.15
N SER A 225 1.21 0.68 10.04
CA SER A 225 2.25 1.43 9.35
C SER A 225 1.93 1.66 7.87
N VAL A 226 1.51 0.61 7.15
CA VAL A 226 1.14 0.67 5.72
C VAL A 226 -0.11 1.52 5.50
N VAL A 227 -1.13 1.38 6.34
CA VAL A 227 -2.35 2.20 6.29
C VAL A 227 -2.01 3.67 6.48
N SER A 228 -1.22 3.98 7.51
CA SER A 228 -0.79 5.34 7.83
C SER A 228 0.10 5.95 6.75
N ALA A 229 1.04 5.18 6.16
CA ALA A 229 1.86 5.62 5.03
C ALA A 229 1.01 5.94 3.79
N THR A 230 -0.01 5.12 3.52
CA THR A 230 -0.95 5.35 2.42
C THR A 230 -1.72 6.65 2.63
N ARG A 231 -2.27 6.87 3.82
CA ARG A 231 -2.94 8.12 4.21
C ARG A 231 -2.00 9.31 4.05
N ALA A 232 -0.78 9.21 4.58
CA ALA A 232 0.24 10.24 4.49
C ALA A 232 0.53 10.64 3.04
N SER A 233 0.62 9.65 2.15
CA SER A 233 0.90 9.85 0.73
C SER A 233 -0.26 10.53 0.01
N ILE A 234 -1.51 10.13 0.30
CA ILE A 234 -2.70 10.77 -0.23
C ILE A 234 -2.76 12.24 0.19
N TYR A 235 -2.60 12.52 1.48
CA TYR A 235 -2.58 13.89 2.00
C TYR A 235 -1.44 14.72 1.38
N PHE A 236 -0.25 14.13 1.25
CA PHE A 236 0.89 14.82 0.64
C PHE A 236 0.57 15.22 -0.79
N LEU A 237 0.03 14.31 -1.59
CA LEU A 237 -0.36 14.60 -2.97
C LEU A 237 -1.47 15.64 -3.01
N ALA A 238 -2.56 15.42 -2.28
CA ALA A 238 -3.74 16.30 -2.25
C ALA A 238 -3.47 17.73 -1.74
N ALA A 239 -2.32 17.95 -1.10
CA ALA A 239 -1.86 19.28 -0.72
C ALA A 239 -1.48 20.16 -1.92
N TYR A 240 -1.09 19.56 -3.06
CA TYR A 240 -0.64 20.29 -4.25
C TYR A 240 -1.80 20.58 -5.22
N GLU A 241 -1.58 21.58 -6.09
CA GLU A 241 -2.47 21.86 -7.21
C GLU A 241 -2.25 20.85 -8.35
N HIS A 242 -3.33 20.24 -8.82
CA HIS A 242 -3.35 19.21 -9.84
C HIS A 242 -4.22 19.63 -11.04
N THR A 243 -3.57 20.38 -11.94
CA THR A 243 -4.18 20.87 -13.19
C THR A 243 -4.14 19.85 -14.33
N TRP A 244 -3.66 18.64 -14.08
CA TRP A 244 -3.68 17.54 -15.03
C TRP A 244 -5.05 16.86 -15.05
N THR A 245 -5.32 16.12 -16.12
CA THR A 245 -6.50 15.25 -16.27
C THR A 245 -6.04 13.85 -16.66
N LEU A 246 -6.85 12.82 -16.36
CA LEU A 246 -6.53 11.45 -16.77
C LEU A 246 -6.57 11.28 -18.30
N ASP A 247 -7.48 11.98 -18.99
CA ASP A 247 -7.50 12.02 -20.46
C ASP A 247 -6.22 12.65 -21.05
N GLY A 248 -5.78 13.76 -20.46
CA GLY A 248 -4.53 14.44 -20.87
C GLY A 248 -3.29 13.60 -20.60
N MET A 249 -3.28 12.84 -19.50
CA MET A 249 -2.15 12.01 -19.09
C MET A 249 -2.08 10.69 -19.87
N LEU A 250 -3.17 9.92 -19.96
CA LEU A 250 -3.18 8.54 -20.49
C LEU A 250 -4.25 8.27 -21.56
N GLY A 251 -5.24 9.15 -21.70
CA GLY A 251 -6.35 9.00 -22.64
C GLY A 251 -6.02 9.57 -24.03
N SER A 252 -6.76 10.60 -24.45
CA SER A 252 -6.58 11.23 -25.76
C SER A 252 -5.18 11.81 -25.95
N GLN A 253 -4.58 12.33 -24.87
CA GLN A 253 -3.34 13.09 -24.85
C GLN A 253 -3.34 14.22 -25.91
N ALA A 254 -4.50 14.85 -26.14
CA ALA A 254 -4.71 15.77 -27.26
C ALA A 254 -3.72 16.95 -27.28
N GLU A 255 -3.40 17.53 -26.11
CA GLU A 255 -2.42 18.62 -25.97
C GLU A 255 -1.00 18.13 -26.36
N ALA A 256 -0.56 17.03 -25.74
CA ALA A 256 0.78 16.50 -25.94
C ALA A 256 1.01 15.97 -27.37
N ARG A 257 -0.04 15.42 -28.00
CA ARG A 257 -0.02 14.90 -29.37
C ARG A 257 -0.35 15.92 -30.44
N ALA A 258 -0.58 17.19 -30.10
CA ALA A 258 -0.79 18.25 -31.09
C ALA A 258 0.44 18.45 -31.99
N ASN A 259 1.64 18.20 -31.43
CA ASN A 259 2.91 18.17 -32.16
C ASN A 259 3.63 16.85 -31.80
N PRO A 260 3.30 15.74 -32.47
CA PRO A 260 3.83 14.44 -32.09
C PRO A 260 5.33 14.38 -32.36
N THR A 261 6.06 13.81 -31.41
CA THR A 261 7.48 13.47 -31.55
C THR A 261 7.59 12.04 -32.08
N ASP A 262 8.38 11.86 -33.14
CA ASP A 262 8.63 10.53 -33.72
C ASP A 262 9.24 9.59 -32.67
N GLY A 263 8.68 8.39 -32.56
CA GLY A 263 9.16 7.35 -31.62
C GLY A 263 8.56 7.41 -30.21
N TRP A 264 7.88 8.49 -29.83
CA TRP A 264 7.23 8.57 -28.51
C TRP A 264 6.00 7.66 -28.40
N GLN A 265 5.93 6.93 -27.30
CA GLN A 265 4.82 6.10 -26.86
C GLN A 265 3.92 6.86 -25.87
N THR A 266 2.82 6.25 -25.44
CA THR A 266 1.86 6.86 -24.50
C THR A 266 2.53 7.32 -23.20
N GLY A 267 3.48 6.54 -22.67
CA GLY A 267 4.22 6.89 -21.45
C GLY A 267 5.04 8.16 -21.61
N ASP A 268 5.70 8.36 -22.75
CA ASP A 268 6.51 9.56 -23.02
C ASP A 268 5.69 10.83 -23.00
N TYR A 269 4.52 10.82 -23.66
CA TYR A 269 3.60 11.94 -23.65
C TYR A 269 3.01 12.19 -22.25
N ALA A 270 2.80 11.14 -21.45
CA ALA A 270 2.31 11.28 -20.08
C ALA A 270 3.32 12.01 -19.19
N LEU A 271 4.59 11.61 -19.24
CA LEU A 271 5.65 12.24 -18.46
C LEU A 271 5.90 13.69 -18.88
N ALA A 272 5.94 13.95 -20.20
CA ALA A 272 6.05 15.32 -20.71
C ALA A 272 4.85 16.20 -20.29
N TYR A 273 3.64 15.64 -20.24
CA TYR A 273 2.44 16.36 -19.80
C TYR A 273 2.46 16.68 -18.30
N LEU A 274 2.94 15.74 -17.48
CA LEU A 274 3.03 15.88 -16.02
C LEU A 274 4.18 16.81 -15.58
N ASP A 275 5.26 16.90 -16.36
CA ASP A 275 6.44 17.71 -16.06
C ASP A 275 6.10 19.14 -15.62
N GLY A 276 5.24 19.82 -16.37
CA GLY A 276 4.83 21.20 -16.07
C GLY A 276 3.79 21.34 -14.94
N ARG A 277 3.30 20.24 -14.35
CA ARG A 277 2.11 20.23 -13.50
C ARG A 277 2.32 19.64 -12.10
N LEU A 278 3.35 18.81 -11.90
CA LEU A 278 3.60 18.18 -10.59
C LEU A 278 4.26 19.13 -9.59
N ALA A 279 3.73 19.17 -8.36
CA ALA A 279 4.29 19.86 -7.19
C ALA A 279 4.76 21.31 -7.45
N ARG A 280 4.04 22.04 -8.31
CA ARG A 280 4.38 23.43 -8.68
C ARG A 280 3.89 24.45 -7.68
N LYS A 281 2.85 24.09 -6.93
CA LYS A 281 2.20 24.97 -5.97
C LYS A 281 1.45 24.13 -4.95
N VAL A 282 1.58 24.51 -3.68
CA VAL A 282 0.73 23.98 -2.61
C VAL A 282 -0.63 24.70 -2.66
N ARG A 283 -1.68 23.91 -2.83
CA ARG A 283 -3.09 24.33 -2.84
C ARG A 283 -3.65 24.40 -1.43
N ASP A 284 -3.38 23.37 -0.61
CA ASP A 284 -3.85 23.28 0.77
C ASP A 284 -2.73 22.83 1.74
N PRO A 285 -2.13 23.77 2.49
CA PRO A 285 -1.12 23.43 3.49
C PRO A 285 -1.64 22.63 4.70
N LEU A 286 -2.96 22.51 4.89
CA LEU A 286 -3.51 21.66 5.96
C LEU A 286 -3.22 20.19 5.68
N HIS A 287 -3.40 19.74 4.43
CA HIS A 287 -3.10 18.38 4.02
C HIS A 287 -1.61 18.03 4.20
N LEU A 288 -0.68 18.99 4.11
CA LEU A 288 0.73 18.73 4.46
C LEU A 288 0.90 18.39 5.95
N ARG A 289 0.13 19.02 6.85
CA ARG A 289 0.21 18.71 8.28
C ARG A 289 -0.41 17.34 8.59
N GLU A 290 -1.52 17.01 7.94
CA GLU A 290 -2.16 15.69 8.07
C GLU A 290 -1.25 14.59 7.50
N SER A 291 -0.58 14.87 6.38
CA SER A 291 0.44 14.00 5.81
C SER A 291 1.57 13.74 6.81
N ARG A 292 2.11 14.79 7.43
CA ARG A 292 3.15 14.66 8.45
C ARG A 292 2.70 13.81 9.63
N GLN A 293 1.50 14.05 10.15
CA GLN A 293 0.95 13.29 11.29
C GLN A 293 0.78 11.81 10.95
N ALA A 294 0.23 11.50 9.78
CA ALA A 294 0.08 10.12 9.33
C ALA A 294 1.44 9.46 9.04
N PHE A 295 2.43 10.21 8.54
CA PHE A 295 3.77 9.66 8.32
C PHE A 295 4.51 9.39 9.63
N ASP A 296 4.36 10.27 10.62
CA ASP A 296 4.85 10.06 11.99
C ASP A 296 4.27 8.77 12.61
N ALA A 297 2.94 8.61 12.53
CA ALA A 297 2.24 7.40 13.00
C ALA A 297 2.70 6.12 12.25
N SER A 298 3.00 6.25 10.95
CA SER A 298 3.54 5.17 10.14
C SER A 298 4.92 4.72 10.60
N LEU A 299 5.84 5.67 10.84
CA LEU A 299 7.18 5.40 11.33
C LEU A 299 7.16 4.85 12.76
N GLU A 300 6.32 5.40 13.64
CA GLU A 300 6.11 4.88 15.00
C GLU A 300 5.63 3.43 14.96
N SER A 301 4.64 3.13 14.11
CA SER A 301 4.14 1.76 13.95
C SER A 301 5.19 0.83 13.34
N ALA A 302 6.03 1.30 12.41
CA ALA A 302 7.11 0.49 11.85
C ALA A 302 8.18 0.14 12.90
N VAL A 303 8.57 1.11 13.73
CA VAL A 303 9.50 0.89 14.86
C VAL A 303 8.89 -0.11 15.84
N ALA A 304 7.62 0.07 16.23
CA ALA A 304 6.92 -0.84 17.12
C ALA A 304 6.79 -2.25 16.54
N ALA A 305 6.55 -2.40 15.25
CA ALA A 305 6.49 -3.70 14.59
C ALA A 305 7.79 -4.48 14.74
N ILE A 306 8.93 -3.82 14.49
CA ILE A 306 10.26 -4.44 14.60
C ILE A 306 10.57 -4.78 16.06
N ASP A 307 10.39 -3.84 16.98
CA ASP A 307 10.70 -4.05 18.40
C ASP A 307 9.85 -5.16 19.02
N VAL A 308 8.53 -5.14 18.78
CA VAL A 308 7.61 -6.18 19.26
C VAL A 308 7.88 -7.51 18.58
N GLY A 309 8.20 -7.52 17.29
CA GLY A 309 8.50 -8.75 16.55
C GLY A 309 9.73 -9.47 17.09
N LEU A 310 10.83 -8.74 17.31
CA LEU A 310 12.08 -9.33 17.85
C LEU A 310 11.95 -9.81 19.29
N ASN A 311 11.19 -9.08 20.11
CA ASN A 311 11.04 -9.37 21.54
C ASN A 311 9.83 -10.26 21.86
N GLY A 312 9.01 -10.57 20.85
CA GLY A 312 7.79 -11.36 20.98
C GLY A 312 8.07 -12.82 21.34
N GLU A 313 7.30 -13.35 22.28
CA GLU A 313 7.38 -14.76 22.64
C GLU A 313 6.61 -15.65 21.65
N LEU A 314 5.47 -15.17 21.15
CA LEU A 314 4.60 -15.86 20.20
C LEU A 314 5.25 -15.91 18.82
N GLU A 315 5.21 -17.08 18.19
CA GLU A 315 5.58 -17.26 16.79
C GLU A 315 4.34 -17.02 15.93
N THR A 316 4.43 -16.02 15.05
CA THR A 316 3.38 -15.56 14.14
C THR A 316 3.74 -15.95 12.71
N THR A 317 3.00 -15.46 11.72
CA THR A 317 3.35 -15.68 10.30
C THR A 317 4.76 -15.19 9.94
N LEU A 318 5.19 -14.06 10.51
CA LEU A 318 6.51 -13.51 10.24
C LEU A 318 7.55 -14.08 11.21
N ARG A 319 8.71 -14.47 10.67
CA ARG A 319 9.75 -15.18 11.43
C ARG A 319 10.77 -14.22 12.03
N TRP A 320 10.31 -13.30 12.88
CA TRP A 320 11.14 -12.27 13.50
C TRP A 320 12.38 -12.79 14.23
N LYS A 321 12.30 -14.00 14.82
CA LYS A 321 13.44 -14.64 15.51
C LYS A 321 14.58 -15.07 14.57
N GLN A 322 14.34 -15.14 13.27
CA GLN A 322 15.36 -15.43 12.26
C GLN A 322 16.09 -14.18 11.77
N ALA A 323 15.57 -12.99 12.11
CA ALA A 323 16.13 -11.73 11.69
C ALA A 323 17.48 -11.42 12.39
N ASP A 324 18.33 -10.64 11.72
CA ASP A 324 19.54 -10.10 12.34
C ASP A 324 19.17 -8.97 13.32
N ALA A 325 19.18 -9.29 14.61
CA ALA A 325 18.84 -8.34 15.67
C ALA A 325 19.73 -7.08 15.66
N ALA A 326 21.01 -7.20 15.29
CA ALA A 326 21.89 -6.04 15.24
C ALA A 326 21.51 -5.09 14.09
N TYR A 327 21.13 -5.65 12.95
CA TYR A 327 20.60 -4.84 11.85
C TYR A 327 19.23 -4.23 12.19
N ALA A 328 18.38 -4.96 12.91
CA ALA A 328 17.08 -4.47 13.33
C ALA A 328 17.19 -3.26 14.28
N GLU A 329 18.11 -3.31 15.25
CA GLU A 329 18.44 -2.17 16.13
C GLU A 329 18.94 -0.96 15.31
N GLU A 330 19.83 -1.20 14.32
CA GLU A 330 20.30 -0.14 13.41
C GLU A 330 19.14 0.48 12.61
N LEU A 331 18.19 -0.34 12.13
CA LEU A 331 17.02 0.09 11.39
C LEU A 331 16.04 0.88 12.26
N ILE A 332 15.77 0.45 13.49
CA ILE A 332 14.94 1.20 14.45
C ILE A 332 15.52 2.60 14.66
N VAL A 333 16.82 2.70 14.97
CA VAL A 333 17.48 4.00 15.20
C VAL A 333 17.44 4.87 13.94
N PHE A 334 17.55 4.26 12.75
CA PHE A 334 17.38 4.98 11.49
C PHE A 334 15.96 5.51 11.32
N LEU A 335 14.93 4.69 11.52
CA LEU A 335 13.52 5.10 11.41
C LEU A 335 13.15 6.18 12.42
N GLU A 336 13.66 6.09 13.66
CA GLU A 336 13.52 7.15 14.67
C GLU A 336 14.18 8.46 14.22
N ALA A 337 15.37 8.40 13.62
CA ALA A 337 16.01 9.60 13.07
C ALA A 337 15.22 10.20 11.88
N VAL A 338 14.60 9.37 11.02
CA VAL A 338 13.68 9.86 9.98
C VAL A 338 12.46 10.51 10.62
N ARG A 339 11.90 9.92 11.68
CA ARG A 339 10.75 10.45 12.41
C ARG A 339 11.07 11.80 13.03
N ASP A 340 12.18 11.91 13.75
CA ASP A 340 12.68 13.17 14.33
C ASP A 340 12.89 14.24 13.25
N SER A 341 13.31 13.82 12.04
CA SER A 341 13.53 14.74 10.93
C SER A 341 12.27 15.44 10.42
N LEU A 342 11.08 14.92 10.76
CA LEU A 342 9.78 15.53 10.42
C LEU A 342 9.52 16.83 11.20
N GLU A 343 10.17 17.01 12.35
CA GLU A 343 10.02 18.20 13.20
C GLU A 343 11.20 19.17 13.10
N GLY A 344 12.31 18.76 12.50
CA GLY A 344 13.50 19.60 12.29
C GLY A 344 14.74 18.78 11.96
N PRO A 345 15.95 19.34 12.09
CA PRO A 345 17.18 18.61 11.75
C PRO A 345 17.48 17.43 12.69
N ALA A 346 17.66 16.23 12.12
CA ALA A 346 18.03 15.00 12.83
C ALA A 346 19.26 14.33 12.20
N GLU A 347 20.15 13.78 13.03
CA GLU A 347 21.37 13.10 12.56
C GLU A 347 21.02 11.74 11.96
N LEU A 348 21.49 11.46 10.73
CA LEU A 348 21.33 10.16 10.10
C LEU A 348 22.35 9.16 10.66
N PRO A 349 21.91 8.14 11.42
CA PRO A 349 22.81 7.19 12.05
C PRO A 349 23.56 6.38 10.99
N GLY A 350 24.85 6.14 11.23
CA GLY A 350 25.68 5.36 10.33
C GLY A 350 26.08 6.06 9.01
N SER A 351 25.67 7.30 8.78
CA SER A 351 26.01 8.05 7.56
C SER A 351 27.51 8.37 7.45
N THR A 352 28.07 8.24 6.23
CA THR A 352 29.44 8.65 5.89
C THR A 352 29.45 9.53 4.63
N PRO A 353 29.82 10.83 4.72
CA PRO A 353 30.14 11.55 5.95
C PRO A 353 28.92 11.68 6.87
N LYS A 354 29.18 12.00 8.15
CA LYS A 354 28.13 12.28 9.13
C LYS A 354 27.22 13.38 8.59
N THR A 355 25.94 13.07 8.45
CA THR A 355 24.94 13.90 7.80
C THR A 355 23.71 14.08 8.67
N THR A 356 23.09 15.26 8.60
CA THR A 356 21.81 15.61 9.21
C THR A 356 20.78 15.72 8.10
N MET A 357 19.55 15.27 8.37
CA MET A 357 18.39 15.39 7.49
C MET A 357 17.31 16.23 8.17
N ASP A 358 16.66 17.12 7.42
CA ASP A 358 15.54 17.95 7.87
C ASP A 358 14.40 17.88 6.86
N LEU A 359 13.38 17.07 7.18
CA LEU A 359 12.17 16.92 6.37
C LEU A 359 11.09 17.93 6.72
N SER A 360 11.25 18.75 7.77
CA SER A 360 10.22 19.71 8.21
C SER A 360 9.78 20.65 7.07
N SER A 361 10.71 21.03 6.19
CA SER A 361 10.44 21.91 5.05
C SER A 361 9.38 21.38 4.07
N PHE A 362 9.15 20.05 4.00
CA PHE A 362 8.09 19.46 3.19
C PHE A 362 6.69 19.69 3.76
N PHE A 363 6.59 19.87 5.08
CA PHE A 363 5.33 19.83 5.80
C PHE A 363 4.96 21.16 6.48
N GLU A 364 5.94 22.02 6.71
CA GLU A 364 5.76 23.31 7.37
C GLU A 364 5.66 24.48 6.37
N GLY A 365 5.10 25.60 6.84
CA GLY A 365 5.02 26.84 6.08
C GLY A 365 4.20 26.71 4.80
N GLU A 366 4.81 27.05 3.67
CA GLU A 366 4.21 26.95 2.33
C GLU A 366 4.39 25.56 1.70
N GLY A 367 5.14 24.65 2.33
CA GLY A 367 5.60 23.40 1.73
C GLY A 367 6.66 23.62 0.64
N ARG A 368 7.29 22.52 0.19
CA ARG A 368 8.27 22.57 -0.91
C ARG A 368 7.57 22.53 -2.26
N THR A 369 8.04 23.32 -3.22
CA THR A 369 7.53 23.30 -4.60
C THR A 369 8.70 23.28 -5.58
N LEU A 370 8.55 22.63 -6.74
CA LEU A 370 9.57 22.67 -7.78
C LEU A 370 9.43 23.94 -8.64
N PRO A 371 10.46 24.80 -8.75
CA PRO A 371 10.45 25.99 -9.62
C PRO A 371 10.09 25.65 -11.06
N ALA A 372 9.23 26.47 -11.69
CA ALA A 372 8.66 26.19 -13.00
C ALA A 372 9.67 26.09 -14.16
N ASP A 373 10.88 26.65 -13.97
CA ASP A 373 11.99 26.56 -14.92
C ASP A 373 12.80 25.27 -14.79
N ILE A 374 12.60 24.50 -13.72
CA ILE A 374 13.21 23.18 -13.51
C ILE A 374 12.21 22.10 -13.93
N ARG A 375 12.64 21.22 -14.83
CA ARG A 375 11.87 20.06 -15.30
C ARG A 375 11.99 18.91 -14.32
N TRP A 376 10.87 18.27 -14.01
CA TRP A 376 10.81 17.00 -13.28
C TRP A 376 11.43 15.88 -14.07
N PHE A 377 11.11 15.78 -15.36
CA PHE A 377 11.48 14.62 -16.17
C PHE A 377 12.36 15.01 -17.35
N GLU A 378 13.35 14.16 -17.62
CA GLU A 378 14.26 14.32 -18.73
C GLU A 378 14.27 13.05 -19.58
N HIS A 379 14.16 13.24 -20.90
CA HIS A 379 14.26 12.16 -21.87
C HIS A 379 15.73 11.99 -22.25
N VAL A 380 16.29 10.84 -21.89
CA VAL A 380 17.65 10.44 -22.26
C VAL A 380 17.58 9.75 -23.61
N GLU A 381 18.27 10.32 -24.59
CA GLU A 381 18.30 9.75 -25.94
C GLU A 381 19.02 8.40 -25.96
N ALA A 382 18.58 7.52 -26.86
CA ALA A 382 19.18 6.21 -27.03
C ALA A 382 20.68 6.31 -27.36
N THR A 383 21.46 5.43 -26.75
CA THR A 383 22.89 5.25 -27.05
C THR A 383 23.09 3.91 -27.74
N ALA A 384 24.35 3.58 -28.09
CA ALA A 384 24.65 2.26 -28.65
C ALA A 384 24.42 1.09 -27.67
N GLU A 385 24.29 1.38 -26.37
CA GLU A 385 24.24 0.39 -25.29
C GLU A 385 22.91 0.40 -24.52
N MET A 386 22.06 1.42 -24.74
CA MET A 386 20.84 1.62 -23.97
C MET A 386 19.78 2.31 -24.83
N ASP A 387 18.55 1.79 -24.79
CA ASP A 387 17.40 2.42 -25.43
C ASP A 387 17.06 3.77 -24.79
N ALA A 388 16.31 4.60 -25.50
CA ALA A 388 15.85 5.87 -24.93
C ALA A 388 14.93 5.61 -23.74
N TYR A 389 15.06 6.42 -22.69
CA TYR A 389 14.26 6.28 -21.48
C TYR A 389 14.04 7.64 -20.81
N TRP A 390 13.04 7.70 -19.94
CA TRP A 390 12.82 8.85 -19.08
C TRP A 390 13.38 8.61 -17.70
N GLN A 391 13.92 9.66 -17.11
CA GLN A 391 14.31 9.68 -15.71
C GLN A 391 13.85 10.97 -15.05
N VAL A 392 13.81 10.98 -13.71
CA VAL A 392 13.71 12.22 -12.97
C VAL A 392 15.01 13.00 -13.19
N GLY A 393 14.91 14.28 -13.53
CA GLY A 393 16.08 15.12 -13.78
C GLY A 393 16.86 15.40 -12.51
N ASP A 394 18.19 15.34 -12.58
CA ASP A 394 19.07 15.61 -11.45
C ASP A 394 18.82 16.98 -10.82
N ALA A 395 18.51 17.99 -11.65
CA ALA A 395 18.17 19.33 -11.19
C ALA A 395 16.87 19.37 -10.37
N ALA A 396 15.87 18.56 -10.72
CA ALA A 396 14.63 18.44 -9.93
C ALA A 396 14.88 17.68 -8.63
N LEU A 397 15.64 16.59 -8.67
CA LEU A 397 16.05 15.86 -7.46
C LEU A 397 16.83 16.77 -6.51
N GLN A 398 17.80 17.52 -7.03
CA GLN A 398 18.59 18.48 -6.27
C GLN A 398 17.70 19.53 -5.61
N ALA A 399 16.89 20.25 -6.40
CA ALA A 399 16.10 21.36 -5.89
C ALA A 399 14.97 20.92 -4.94
N PHE A 400 14.31 19.80 -5.23
CA PHE A 400 13.14 19.36 -4.47
C PHE A 400 13.51 18.50 -3.25
N PHE A 401 14.42 17.54 -3.40
CA PHE A 401 14.71 16.54 -2.37
C PHE A 401 16.02 16.76 -1.61
N VAL A 402 16.99 17.51 -2.15
CA VAL A 402 18.33 17.63 -1.53
C VAL A 402 18.57 19.00 -0.91
N ASP A 403 18.30 20.06 -1.67
CA ASP A 403 18.65 21.43 -1.28
C ASP A 403 17.96 21.85 0.02
N GLY A 404 18.74 22.14 1.06
CA GLY A 404 18.19 22.51 2.38
C GLY A 404 17.49 21.36 3.12
N VAL A 405 17.62 20.11 2.65
CA VAL A 405 17.16 18.90 3.35
C VAL A 405 18.34 18.21 4.05
N PHE A 406 19.53 18.21 3.44
CA PHE A 406 20.70 17.53 4.00
C PHE A 406 21.84 18.49 4.38
N GLU A 407 22.49 18.20 5.50
CA GLU A 407 23.71 18.89 5.96
C GLU A 407 24.80 17.91 6.39
N PRO A 408 26.00 17.89 5.76
CA PRO A 408 26.41 18.75 4.63
C PRO A 408 25.60 18.44 3.37
N GLY A 409 25.29 19.49 2.61
CA GLY A 409 24.66 19.32 1.30
C GLY A 409 25.57 18.57 0.33
N PHE A 410 24.97 17.87 -0.63
CA PHE A 410 25.64 17.12 -1.67
C PHE A 410 24.99 17.40 -3.04
N THR A 411 25.63 16.92 -4.11
CA THR A 411 25.17 17.15 -5.49
C THR A 411 24.71 15.84 -6.11
N VAL A 412 23.47 15.80 -6.59
CA VAL A 412 22.95 14.65 -7.33
C VAL A 412 23.85 14.37 -8.56
N GLY A 413 24.19 13.10 -8.78
CA GLY A 413 25.02 12.66 -9.92
C GLY A 413 26.54 12.78 -9.72
N GLU A 414 27.03 13.45 -8.68
CA GLU A 414 28.48 13.61 -8.44
C GLU A 414 29.10 12.48 -7.58
N GLY A 415 28.28 11.53 -7.10
CA GLY A 415 28.74 10.41 -6.27
C GLY A 415 29.25 10.85 -4.89
N ASN A 416 28.82 12.00 -4.40
CA ASN A 416 29.17 12.57 -3.09
C ASN A 416 28.01 12.51 -2.07
N ALA A 417 26.91 11.83 -2.42
CA ALA A 417 25.82 11.55 -1.51
C ALA A 417 26.32 10.76 -0.28
N PRO A 418 25.75 10.97 0.91
CA PRO A 418 26.13 10.22 2.09
C PRO A 418 25.83 8.73 1.89
N ASP A 419 26.82 7.90 2.22
CA ASP A 419 26.65 6.45 2.27
C ASP A 419 25.98 6.07 3.60
N LEU A 420 24.95 5.24 3.54
CA LEU A 420 24.22 4.76 4.72
C LEU A 420 24.58 3.30 4.97
N LYS A 421 24.79 2.94 6.25
CA LYS A 421 25.05 1.54 6.65
C LYS A 421 23.85 0.60 6.53
N ILE A 422 22.66 1.18 6.34
CA ILE A 422 21.46 0.47 5.94
C ILE A 422 21.60 0.22 4.44
N ASP A 423 22.38 -0.80 4.06
CA ASP A 423 22.61 -1.16 2.66
C ASP A 423 21.57 -2.17 2.14
N ASP A 424 21.36 -2.17 0.81
CA ASP A 424 20.33 -2.98 0.15
C ASP A 424 20.52 -4.48 0.40
N GLU A 425 21.76 -4.97 0.49
CA GLU A 425 22.03 -6.41 0.67
C GLU A 425 21.64 -6.88 2.08
N ARG A 426 21.98 -6.11 3.12
CA ARG A 426 21.57 -6.40 4.49
C ARG A 426 20.06 -6.24 4.66
N SER A 427 19.47 -5.21 4.05
CA SER A 427 18.03 -5.01 4.06
C SER A 427 17.28 -6.18 3.42
N GLN A 428 17.75 -6.64 2.27
CA GLN A 428 17.17 -7.80 1.59
C GLN A 428 17.31 -9.06 2.44
N LYS A 429 18.49 -9.35 2.98
CA LYS A 429 18.68 -10.51 3.88
C LYS A 429 17.79 -10.46 5.12
N PHE A 430 17.61 -9.27 5.70
CA PHE A 430 16.73 -9.07 6.84
C PHE A 430 15.27 -9.35 6.48
N ARG A 431 14.81 -8.81 5.36
CA ARG A 431 13.48 -9.07 4.80
C ARG A 431 13.28 -10.56 4.51
N ASP A 432 14.18 -11.17 3.73
CA ASP A 432 14.14 -12.59 3.37
C ASP A 432 14.13 -13.50 4.62
N ALA A 433 14.82 -13.13 5.70
CA ALA A 433 14.80 -13.90 6.94
C ALA A 433 13.45 -13.86 7.66
N ILE A 434 12.70 -12.75 7.54
CA ILE A 434 11.43 -12.54 8.23
C ILE A 434 10.26 -13.03 7.37
N SER A 435 10.26 -12.68 6.09
CA SER A 435 9.19 -12.88 5.12
C SER A 435 9.59 -13.73 3.92
N GLY A 436 10.74 -14.42 3.93
CA GLY A 436 11.16 -15.20 2.74
C GLY A 436 10.31 -16.44 2.48
N ASP A 437 9.83 -17.13 3.51
CA ASP A 437 8.89 -18.24 3.34
C ASP A 437 7.55 -17.71 2.82
N VAL A 438 7.02 -16.71 3.53
CA VAL A 438 5.97 -15.76 3.13
C VAL A 438 5.96 -15.46 1.62
N GLU A 439 6.97 -14.78 1.15
CA GLU A 439 7.04 -14.36 -0.24
C GLU A 439 7.08 -15.54 -1.21
N ARG A 440 7.74 -16.64 -0.84
CA ARG A 440 7.80 -17.83 -1.69
C ARG A 440 6.42 -18.47 -1.86
N ASP A 441 5.64 -18.63 -0.81
CA ASP A 441 4.41 -19.42 -0.92
C ASP A 441 3.30 -18.62 -1.61
N VAL A 442 3.33 -17.28 -1.52
CA VAL A 442 2.55 -16.36 -2.39
C VAL A 442 2.99 -16.45 -3.85
N GLU A 443 4.31 -16.49 -4.11
CA GLU A 443 4.84 -16.72 -5.46
C GLU A 443 4.40 -18.06 -6.04
N GLU A 444 4.41 -19.13 -5.24
CA GLU A 444 3.92 -20.44 -5.63
C GLU A 444 2.42 -20.41 -5.90
N ALA A 445 1.61 -19.78 -5.04
CA ALA A 445 0.16 -19.76 -5.16
C ALA A 445 -0.35 -18.97 -6.37
N TYR A 446 0.29 -17.85 -6.74
CA TYR A 446 -0.27 -16.90 -7.72
C TYR A 446 0.60 -16.64 -8.94
N PHE A 447 1.91 -16.88 -8.87
CA PHE A 447 2.85 -16.41 -9.89
C PHE A 447 3.62 -17.54 -10.57
N THR A 448 3.58 -18.76 -10.05
CA THR A 448 4.08 -19.93 -10.78
C THR A 448 3.06 -20.38 -11.82
N THR A 449 3.40 -20.19 -13.10
CA THR A 449 2.68 -20.81 -14.22
C THR A 449 2.77 -22.34 -14.11
N GLN A 450 1.67 -23.01 -13.76
CA GLN A 450 1.52 -24.45 -13.97
C GLN A 450 1.26 -24.80 -15.44
#